data_AF-A0AAV6AYI2-F1
#
_entry.id   AF-A0AAV6AYI2-F1
#
_cell.length_a   1.000
_cell.length_b   1.000
_cell.length_c   1.000
_cell.angle_alpha   90.00
_cell.angle_beta   90.00
_cell.angle_gamma   90.00
#
_symmetry.space_group_name_H-M   'P 1'
#
loop_
_entity.id
_entity.type
_entity.pdbx_description
1 polymer ?
#
loop_
_entity_poly.entity_id
_entity_poly.type
_entity_poly.pdbx_seq_one_letter_code
_entity_poly.pdbx_strand_id
1 'polypeptide(L)'
;MKRSRKPIVLLALIVIAIGVAYVIKTANTAKQKRTAQPASAPASTRKLYWFVPDGMRADPELFNVFKWAEEGRLPNLKRMMDRGTYGFCKPAFPSHTPANFATMFTGAYPEVHGVNDGPMRAEGVPLNQVAISGFSSAAKKVEPIWVTLEKDSPRQVTLLSVPGSTPPELKNGITIRGRWGRWGADFHSVNFQDDAEKTFAKVDKAAAKLFFTGPQL
;
A
#
# COMPACT_ATOMS: atom_id res chain seq x y z
N MET A 1 12.99 27.10 84.18
CA MET A 1 12.18 27.00 82.94
C MET A 1 12.88 26.08 81.93
N LYS A 2 12.37 24.86 81.69
CA LYS A 2 12.87 23.96 80.62
C LYS A 2 12.42 24.53 79.26
N ARG A 3 13.35 25.08 78.46
CA ARG A 3 13.05 25.48 77.07
C ARG A 3 12.71 24.23 76.26
N SER A 4 11.51 24.20 75.69
CA SER A 4 10.99 23.15 74.83
C SER A 4 11.93 22.91 73.64
N ARG A 5 12.51 21.70 73.53
CA ARG A 5 13.37 21.28 72.39
C ARG A 5 12.56 20.94 71.12
N LYS A 6 11.22 21.05 71.18
CA LYS A 6 10.30 20.71 70.07
C LYS A 6 10.55 21.45 68.74
N PRO A 7 10.88 22.75 68.68
CA PRO A 7 11.07 23.43 67.40
C PRO A 7 12.37 23.04 66.68
N ILE A 8 13.42 22.68 67.43
CA ILE A 8 14.70 22.23 66.85
C ILE A 8 14.55 20.84 66.22
N VAL A 9 13.81 19.95 66.90
CA VAL A 9 13.52 18.60 66.38
C VAL A 9 12.62 18.68 65.13
N LEU A 10 11.64 19.58 65.11
CA LEU A 10 10.78 19.79 63.94
C LEU A 10 11.57 20.32 62.73
N LEU A 11 12.49 21.27 62.95
CA LEU A 11 13.34 21.79 61.88
C LEU A 11 14.27 20.72 61.31
N ALA A 12 14.86 19.88 62.17
CA ALA A 12 15.71 18.77 61.74
C ALA A 12 14.93 17.74 60.90
N LEU A 13 13.69 17.41 61.28
CA LEU A 13 12.83 16.50 60.52
C LEU A 13 12.45 17.07 59.14
N ILE A 14 12.22 18.38 59.04
CA ILE A 14 11.93 19.04 57.76
C ILE A 14 13.14 18.98 56.83
N VAL A 15 14.34 19.27 57.34
CA VAL A 15 15.58 19.20 56.54
C VAL A 15 15.84 17.79 56.04
N ILE A 16 15.63 16.77 56.88
CA ILE A 16 15.75 15.36 56.49
C ILE A 16 14.73 15.01 55.40
N ALA A 17 13.46 15.42 55.56
CA ALA A 17 12.41 15.16 54.57
C ALA A 17 12.73 15.79 53.20
N ILE A 18 13.24 17.03 53.19
CA ILE A 18 13.67 17.71 51.96
C ILE A 18 14.86 16.98 51.33
N GLY A 19 15.84 16.56 52.13
CA GLY A 19 16.99 15.79 51.65
C GLY A 19 16.57 14.46 51.01
N VAL A 20 15.67 13.72 51.65
CA VAL A 20 15.13 12.45 51.12
C VAL A 20 14.36 12.69 49.82
N ALA A 21 13.50 13.72 49.76
CA ALA A 21 12.77 14.06 48.53
C ALA A 21 13.72 14.44 47.37
N TYR A 22 14.81 15.15 47.66
CA TYR A 22 15.82 15.49 46.66
C TYR A 22 16.57 14.26 46.15
N VAL A 23 16.94 13.32 47.03
CA VAL A 23 17.59 12.07 46.65
C VAL A 23 16.67 11.19 45.80
N ILE A 24 15.38 11.09 46.15
CA ILE A 24 14.40 10.34 45.36
C ILE A 24 14.22 10.97 43.97
N LYS A 25 14.13 12.31 43.90
CA LYS A 25 14.01 13.02 42.62
C LYS A 25 15.22 12.78 41.73
N THR A 26 16.43 12.91 42.26
CA THR A 26 17.68 12.70 41.51
C THR A 26 17.85 11.25 41.06
N ALA A 27 17.49 10.27 41.92
CA ALA A 27 17.49 8.86 41.56
C ALA A 27 16.49 8.54 40.43
N ASN A 28 15.28 9.13 40.48
CA ASN A 28 14.28 8.95 39.43
C ASN A 28 14.71 9.57 38.11
N THR A 29 15.29 10.78 38.11
CA THR A 29 15.83 11.41 36.90
C THR A 29 16.99 10.61 36.30
N ALA A 30 17.88 10.07 37.13
CA ALA A 30 18.98 9.22 36.68
C ALA A 30 18.47 7.89 36.09
N LYS A 31 17.44 7.29 36.69
CA LYS A 31 16.78 6.08 36.16
C LYS A 31 16.13 6.35 34.81
N GLN A 32 15.43 7.48 34.65
CA GLN A 32 14.83 7.92 33.38
C GLN A 32 15.90 8.11 32.28
N LYS A 33 17.04 8.70 32.64
CA LYS A 33 18.16 8.95 31.72
C LYS A 33 18.92 7.66 31.34
N ARG A 34 18.93 6.64 32.22
CA ARG A 34 19.48 5.29 31.93
C ARG A 34 18.54 4.41 31.11
N THR A 35 17.22 4.60 31.22
CA THR A 35 16.23 3.89 30.38
C THR A 35 16.02 4.55 29.02
N ALA A 36 16.50 5.78 28.83
CA ALA A 36 16.55 6.42 27.52
C ALA A 36 17.65 5.75 26.68
N GLN A 37 17.30 4.63 26.05
CA GLN A 37 18.09 4.00 25.00
C GLN A 37 18.41 5.08 23.94
N PRO A 38 19.67 5.21 23.47
CA PRO A 38 19.99 6.19 22.45
C PRO A 38 19.06 5.95 21.25
N ALA A 39 18.36 7.00 20.83
CA ALA A 39 17.47 6.95 19.69
C ALA A 39 18.24 6.32 18.53
N SER A 40 17.79 5.13 18.09
CA SER A 40 18.32 4.47 16.90
C SER A 40 18.32 5.50 15.77
N ALA A 41 19.43 5.62 15.05
CA ALA A 41 19.54 6.48 13.86
C ALA A 41 18.26 6.32 13.01
N PRO A 42 17.68 7.40 12.46
CA PRO A 42 16.43 7.32 11.72
C PRO A 42 16.61 6.29 10.60
N ALA A 43 15.86 5.19 10.70
CA ALA A 43 15.91 4.14 9.69
C ALA A 43 15.64 4.79 8.34
N SER A 44 16.55 4.58 7.38
CA SER A 44 16.37 4.97 5.98
C SER A 44 14.96 4.58 5.54
N THR A 45 14.09 5.58 5.38
CA THR A 45 12.68 5.34 5.04
C THR A 45 12.60 5.02 3.56
N ARG A 46 12.81 3.75 3.22
CA ARG A 46 12.56 3.27 1.85
C ARG A 46 11.07 3.42 1.56
N LYS A 47 10.76 4.10 0.46
CA LYS A 47 9.42 4.18 -0.11
C LYS A 47 9.22 3.01 -1.06
N LEU A 48 8.05 2.38 -1.01
CA LEU A 48 7.65 1.35 -1.97
C LEU A 48 6.74 2.00 -3.02
N TYR A 49 7.13 1.87 -4.28
CA TYR A 49 6.28 2.17 -5.42
C TYR A 49 5.97 0.86 -6.12
N TRP A 50 4.69 0.52 -6.23
CA TRP A 50 4.25 -0.70 -6.89
C TRP A 50 3.45 -0.35 -8.13
N PHE A 51 4.06 -0.58 -9.29
CA PHE A 51 3.40 -0.46 -10.59
C PHE A 51 2.97 -1.85 -11.05
N VAL A 52 1.67 -2.01 -11.34
CA VAL A 52 1.12 -3.31 -11.74
C VAL A 52 0.41 -3.19 -13.09
N PRO A 53 1.09 -3.52 -14.19
CA PRO A 53 0.49 -3.55 -15.51
C PRO A 53 -0.36 -4.81 -15.69
N ASP A 54 -1.56 -4.66 -16.25
CA ASP A 54 -2.41 -5.79 -16.63
C ASP A 54 -1.89 -6.43 -17.93
N GLY A 55 -1.96 -7.76 -18.03
CA GLY A 55 -1.61 -8.49 -19.25
C GLY A 55 -0.16 -8.35 -19.72
N MET A 56 0.78 -7.90 -18.88
CA MET A 56 2.20 -7.80 -19.25
C MET A 56 2.82 -9.19 -19.35
N ARG A 57 2.84 -9.73 -20.57
CA ARG A 57 3.35 -11.07 -20.86
C ARG A 57 4.88 -11.11 -20.89
N ALA A 58 5.44 -12.16 -20.32
CA ALA A 58 6.86 -12.51 -20.38
C ALA A 58 7.03 -13.98 -20.76
N ASP A 59 6.18 -14.47 -21.67
CA ASP A 59 6.25 -15.83 -22.20
C ASP A 59 7.50 -15.98 -23.09
N PRO A 60 8.46 -16.86 -22.76
CA PRO A 60 9.71 -17.00 -23.51
C PRO A 60 9.52 -17.44 -24.96
N GLU A 61 8.44 -18.17 -25.27
CA GLU A 61 8.21 -18.80 -26.57
C GLU A 61 7.31 -17.93 -27.46
N LEU A 62 6.32 -17.25 -26.88
CA LEU A 62 5.32 -16.50 -27.63
C LEU A 62 5.50 -14.98 -27.56
N PHE A 63 5.70 -14.43 -26.35
CA PHE A 63 5.75 -12.99 -26.14
C PHE A 63 6.58 -12.66 -24.91
N ASN A 64 7.81 -12.21 -25.11
CA ASN A 64 8.72 -11.88 -24.03
C ASN A 64 9.03 -10.37 -23.99
N VAL A 65 8.38 -9.65 -23.08
CA VAL A 65 8.61 -8.21 -22.88
C VAL A 65 10.08 -7.87 -22.57
N PHE A 66 10.83 -8.79 -21.95
CA PHE A 66 12.25 -8.57 -21.67
C PHE A 66 13.10 -8.53 -22.94
N LYS A 67 12.74 -9.31 -23.97
CA LYS A 67 13.43 -9.27 -25.27
C LYS A 67 13.30 -7.90 -25.93
N TRP A 68 12.13 -7.27 -25.86
CA TRP A 68 11.93 -5.92 -26.41
C TRP A 68 12.74 -4.86 -25.65
N ALA A 69 12.94 -5.04 -24.34
CA ALA A 69 13.83 -4.18 -23.58
C ALA A 69 15.28 -4.32 -24.02
N GLU A 70 15.76 -5.55 -24.24
CA GLU A 70 17.11 -5.82 -24.77
C GLU A 70 17.33 -5.27 -26.18
N GLU A 71 16.30 -5.32 -27.03
CA GLU A 71 16.29 -4.73 -28.38
C GLU A 71 16.21 -3.19 -28.38
N GLY A 72 16.19 -2.55 -27.21
CA GLY A 72 16.14 -1.09 -27.06
C GLY A 72 14.75 -0.48 -27.24
N ARG A 73 13.70 -1.29 -27.45
CA ARG A 73 12.31 -0.83 -27.67
C ARG A 73 11.63 -0.36 -26.40
N LEU A 74 12.06 -0.86 -25.24
CA LEU A 74 11.53 -0.50 -23.92
C LEU A 74 12.64 0.03 -22.99
N PRO A 75 13.18 1.24 -23.25
CA PRO A 75 14.39 1.74 -22.58
C PRO A 75 14.22 1.91 -21.07
N ASN A 76 13.03 2.28 -20.61
CA ASN A 76 12.74 2.39 -19.17
C ASN A 76 12.69 1.03 -18.48
N LEU A 77 12.15 0.01 -19.14
CA LEU A 77 12.16 -1.36 -18.63
C LEU A 77 13.57 -1.92 -18.60
N LYS A 78 14.35 -1.71 -19.67
CA LYS A 78 15.78 -2.08 -19.75
C LYS A 78 16.58 -1.49 -18.59
N ARG A 79 16.38 -0.20 -18.30
CA ARG A 79 17.02 0.46 -17.16
C ARG A 79 16.65 -0.16 -15.81
N MET A 80 15.42 -0.65 -15.64
CA MET A 80 15.01 -1.36 -14.42
C MET A 80 15.65 -2.75 -14.34
N MET A 81 15.74 -3.46 -15.47
CA MET A 81 16.41 -4.76 -15.56
C MET A 81 17.90 -4.64 -15.20
N ASP A 82 18.61 -3.65 -15.76
CA ASP A 82 20.05 -3.44 -15.56
C ASP A 82 20.44 -3.04 -14.13
N ARG A 83 19.53 -2.37 -13.42
CA ARG A 83 19.78 -1.79 -12.10
C ARG A 83 19.09 -2.55 -10.96
N GLY A 84 18.38 -3.62 -11.28
CA GLY A 84 17.50 -4.32 -10.37
C GLY A 84 17.56 -5.83 -10.53
N THR A 85 16.46 -6.48 -10.20
CA THR A 85 16.26 -7.91 -10.39
C THR A 85 14.95 -8.11 -11.11
N TYR A 86 14.94 -9.02 -12.09
CA TYR A 86 13.76 -9.35 -12.87
C TYR A 86 13.73 -10.86 -13.12
N GLY A 87 12.55 -11.37 -13.46
CA GLY A 87 12.34 -12.78 -13.74
C GLY A 87 10.91 -13.06 -14.17
N PHE A 88 10.65 -14.32 -14.50
CA PHE A 88 9.32 -14.78 -14.88
C PHE A 88 8.46 -15.03 -13.63
N CYS A 89 7.18 -14.67 -13.72
CA CYS A 89 6.19 -14.96 -12.69
C CYS A 89 5.08 -15.84 -13.27
N LYS A 90 4.77 -16.96 -12.61
CA LYS A 90 3.68 -17.85 -13.00
C LYS A 90 2.36 -17.34 -12.39
N PRO A 91 1.31 -17.11 -13.18
CA PRO A 91 0.00 -16.70 -12.65
C PRO A 91 -0.65 -17.85 -11.86
N ALA A 92 -1.58 -17.49 -10.98
CA ALA A 92 -2.50 -18.45 -10.39
C ALA A 92 -3.55 -18.88 -11.42
N PHE A 93 -4.06 -20.10 -11.28
CA PHE A 93 -5.22 -20.59 -12.02
C PHE A 93 -6.52 -20.19 -11.29
N PRO A 94 -7.56 -19.71 -11.99
CA PRO A 94 -7.59 -19.39 -13.41
C PRO A 94 -6.77 -18.11 -13.71
N SER A 95 -6.16 -18.06 -14.89
CA SER A 95 -5.31 -16.93 -15.33
C SER A 95 -6.13 -15.69 -15.74
N HIS A 96 -7.18 -15.39 -14.97
CA HIS A 96 -8.07 -14.26 -15.16
C HIS A 96 -7.55 -13.08 -14.35
N THR A 97 -7.70 -11.88 -14.92
CA THR A 97 -7.26 -10.60 -14.34
C THR A 97 -7.67 -10.41 -12.87
N PRO A 98 -8.96 -10.50 -12.47
CA PRO A 98 -9.36 -10.25 -11.08
C PRO A 98 -8.82 -11.32 -10.11
N ALA A 99 -8.76 -12.58 -10.54
CA ALA A 99 -8.21 -13.66 -9.74
C ALA A 99 -6.72 -13.42 -9.43
N ASN A 100 -5.93 -13.08 -10.45
CA ASN A 100 -4.49 -12.86 -10.29
C ASN A 100 -4.15 -11.58 -9.54
N PHE A 101 -4.91 -10.49 -9.72
CA PHE A 101 -4.76 -9.30 -8.87
C PHE A 101 -5.07 -9.63 -7.41
N ALA A 102 -6.16 -10.35 -7.13
CA ALA A 102 -6.49 -10.76 -5.76
C ALA A 102 -5.40 -11.67 -5.16
N THR A 103 -4.88 -12.63 -5.92
CA THR A 103 -3.76 -13.47 -5.49
C THR A 103 -2.54 -12.64 -5.15
N MET A 104 -2.12 -11.74 -6.04
CA MET A 104 -0.93 -10.91 -5.84
C MET A 104 -1.06 -9.98 -4.63
N PHE A 105 -2.24 -9.42 -4.39
CA PHE A 105 -2.45 -8.48 -3.28
C PHE A 105 -2.71 -9.16 -1.94
N THR A 106 -3.24 -10.39 -1.92
CA THR A 106 -3.53 -11.11 -0.66
C THR A 106 -2.46 -12.16 -0.32
N GLY A 107 -1.64 -12.56 -1.28
CA GLY A 107 -0.70 -13.67 -1.14
C GLY A 107 -1.37 -15.05 -1.06
N ALA A 108 -2.67 -15.14 -1.35
CA ALA A 108 -3.45 -16.37 -1.25
C ALA A 108 -3.92 -16.86 -2.63
N TYR A 109 -4.32 -18.12 -2.77
CA TYR A 109 -4.92 -18.63 -4.00
C TYR A 109 -6.45 -18.36 -4.07
N PRO A 110 -7.08 -18.46 -5.26
CA PRO A 110 -8.51 -18.22 -5.43
C PRO A 110 -9.43 -19.01 -4.49
N GLU A 111 -9.05 -20.21 -4.08
CA GLU A 111 -9.80 -21.03 -3.12
C GLU A 111 -9.87 -20.36 -1.74
N VAL A 112 -8.85 -19.59 -1.39
CA VAL A 112 -8.71 -18.93 -0.09
C VAL A 112 -9.27 -17.51 -0.13
N HIS A 113 -8.83 -16.67 -1.08
CA HIS A 113 -9.36 -15.31 -1.17
C HIS A 113 -10.74 -15.23 -1.81
N GLY A 114 -11.24 -16.28 -2.47
CA GLY A 114 -12.60 -16.38 -2.99
C GLY A 114 -12.87 -15.62 -4.29
N VAL A 115 -11.83 -15.15 -5.00
CA VAL A 115 -11.98 -14.43 -6.28
C VAL A 115 -11.45 -15.28 -7.42
N ASN A 116 -12.33 -15.85 -8.24
CA ASN A 116 -11.95 -16.72 -9.35
C ASN A 116 -12.30 -16.16 -10.74
N ASP A 117 -13.16 -15.14 -10.85
CA ASP A 117 -13.49 -14.52 -12.14
C ASP A 117 -13.97 -13.06 -11.98
N GLY A 118 -14.24 -12.37 -13.09
CA GLY A 118 -14.82 -11.03 -13.12
C GLY A 118 -16.25 -11.03 -12.61
N PRO A 119 -17.18 -11.74 -13.25
CA PRO A 119 -18.52 -11.98 -12.71
C PRO A 119 -18.55 -13.31 -11.97
N MET A 120 -18.77 -13.28 -10.66
CA MET A 120 -18.80 -14.47 -9.83
C MET A 120 -20.20 -14.71 -9.29
N ARG A 121 -20.65 -15.97 -9.33
CA ARG A 121 -21.84 -16.42 -8.61
C ARG A 121 -21.42 -17.22 -7.40
N ALA A 122 -22.05 -16.92 -6.26
CA ALA A 122 -21.90 -17.72 -5.06
C ALA A 122 -22.91 -18.86 -5.07
N GLU A 123 -22.50 -20.03 -4.61
CA GLU A 123 -23.40 -21.16 -4.42
C GLU A 123 -24.51 -20.79 -3.43
N GLY A 124 -25.72 -21.28 -3.67
CA GLY A 124 -26.91 -20.92 -2.89
C GLY A 124 -27.51 -19.55 -3.22
N VAL A 125 -26.89 -18.75 -4.08
CA VAL A 125 -27.46 -17.47 -4.55
C VAL A 125 -28.33 -17.69 -5.80
N PRO A 126 -29.60 -17.22 -5.81
CA PRO A 126 -30.47 -17.32 -6.98
C PRO A 126 -29.88 -16.71 -8.25
N LEU A 127 -30.12 -17.33 -9.40
CA LEU A 127 -29.56 -16.90 -10.69
C LEU A 127 -30.01 -15.50 -11.15
N ASN A 128 -31.14 -15.02 -10.64
CA ASN A 128 -31.67 -13.69 -10.91
C ASN A 128 -30.99 -12.59 -10.09
N GLN A 129 -30.08 -12.93 -9.16
CA GLN A 129 -29.25 -11.94 -8.49
C GLN A 129 -28.05 -11.53 -9.35
N VAL A 130 -27.62 -10.28 -9.16
CA VAL A 130 -26.48 -9.71 -9.86
C VAL A 130 -25.21 -10.41 -9.38
N ALA A 131 -24.37 -10.85 -10.33
CA ALA A 131 -23.07 -11.44 -10.03
C ALA A 131 -22.18 -10.47 -9.24
N ILE A 132 -21.43 -10.99 -8.28
CA ILE A 132 -20.43 -10.22 -7.54
C ILE A 132 -19.26 -9.97 -8.47
N SER A 133 -18.82 -8.72 -8.57
CA SER A 133 -17.64 -8.40 -9.38
C SER A 133 -16.36 -8.77 -8.63
N GLY A 134 -15.51 -9.62 -9.19
CA GLY A 134 -14.17 -9.92 -8.66
C GLY A 134 -13.22 -8.71 -8.64
N PHE A 135 -13.58 -7.61 -9.31
CA PHE A 135 -12.89 -6.32 -9.20
C PHE A 135 -13.36 -5.48 -8.01
N SER A 136 -14.39 -5.91 -7.28
CA SER A 136 -14.86 -5.28 -6.05
C SER A 136 -13.98 -5.70 -4.88
N SER A 137 -13.65 -4.77 -3.99
CA SER A 137 -12.96 -5.06 -2.74
C SER A 137 -13.78 -5.97 -1.83
N ALA A 138 -15.12 -5.94 -1.94
CA ALA A 138 -16.02 -6.80 -1.17
C ALA A 138 -16.07 -8.25 -1.67
N ALA A 139 -15.44 -8.56 -2.81
CA ALA A 139 -15.45 -9.90 -3.38
C ALA A 139 -14.45 -10.85 -2.71
N LYS A 140 -13.37 -10.31 -2.14
CA LYS A 140 -12.32 -11.11 -1.49
C LYS A 140 -12.65 -11.37 -0.02
N LYS A 141 -12.24 -12.54 0.47
CA LYS A 141 -12.41 -13.00 1.86
C LYS A 141 -11.21 -12.72 2.76
N VAL A 142 -10.09 -12.30 2.17
CA VAL A 142 -8.81 -12.11 2.84
C VAL A 142 -8.35 -10.67 2.69
N GLU A 143 -7.68 -10.15 3.72
CA GLU A 143 -7.13 -8.80 3.71
C GLU A 143 -6.02 -8.66 2.66
N PRO A 144 -6.04 -7.59 1.87
CA PRO A 144 -4.98 -7.28 0.93
C PRO A 144 -3.83 -6.57 1.65
N ILE A 145 -2.64 -6.60 1.04
CA ILE A 145 -1.40 -6.05 1.56
C ILE A 145 -1.50 -4.58 2.01
N TRP A 146 -2.32 -3.75 1.36
CA TRP A 146 -2.48 -2.35 1.76
C TRP A 146 -3.17 -2.19 3.11
N VAL A 147 -4.08 -3.10 3.47
CA VAL A 147 -4.71 -3.12 4.80
C VAL A 147 -3.68 -3.52 5.85
N THR A 148 -2.88 -4.55 5.59
CA THR A 148 -1.78 -4.97 6.46
C THR A 148 -0.77 -3.83 6.67
N LEU A 149 -0.35 -3.16 5.59
CA LEU A 149 0.59 -2.04 5.65
C LEU A 149 0.03 -0.83 6.43
N GLU A 150 -1.27 -0.56 6.35
CA GLU A 150 -1.90 0.52 7.11
C GLU A 150 -1.99 0.20 8.61
N LYS A 151 -2.26 -1.06 8.96
CA LYS A 151 -2.35 -1.51 10.35
C LYS A 151 -0.98 -1.57 11.04
N ASP A 152 0.01 -2.14 10.35
CA ASP A 152 1.25 -2.59 10.98
C ASP A 152 2.40 -1.59 10.82
N SER A 153 2.19 -0.49 10.11
CA SER A 153 3.24 0.48 9.83
C SER A 153 2.72 1.92 9.91
N PRO A 154 3.51 2.87 10.43
CA PRO A 154 3.17 4.30 10.46
C PRO A 154 3.25 4.95 9.06
N ARG A 155 3.21 4.16 7.99
CA ARG A 155 3.41 4.63 6.62
C ARG A 155 2.07 5.00 6.02
N GLN A 156 2.03 6.13 5.35
CA GLN A 156 0.91 6.50 4.50
C GLN A 156 0.84 5.55 3.31
N VAL A 157 -0.32 4.92 3.12
CA VAL A 157 -0.61 4.07 1.98
C VAL A 157 -1.50 4.85 1.00
N THR A 158 -1.10 4.87 -0.27
CA THR A 158 -1.87 5.50 -1.34
C THR A 158 -2.11 4.50 -2.46
N LEU A 159 -3.37 4.32 -2.84
CA LEU A 159 -3.79 3.46 -3.95
C LEU A 159 -4.28 4.34 -5.09
N LEU A 160 -3.74 4.13 -6.29
CA LEU A 160 -4.16 4.82 -7.50
C LEU A 160 -4.78 3.82 -8.46
N SER A 161 -6.11 3.87 -8.60
CA SER A 161 -6.85 3.04 -9.57
C SER A 161 -6.47 1.55 -9.49
N VAL A 162 -6.32 1.00 -8.29
CA VAL A 162 -5.92 -0.41 -8.10
C VAL A 162 -7.15 -1.33 -8.16
N PRO A 163 -7.15 -2.40 -8.97
CA PRO A 163 -8.22 -3.41 -8.99
C PRO A 163 -8.49 -4.01 -7.61
N GLY A 164 -9.76 -4.15 -7.21
CA GLY A 164 -10.12 -4.71 -5.90
C GLY A 164 -9.93 -3.77 -4.71
N SER A 165 -9.62 -2.49 -4.95
CA SER A 165 -9.49 -1.45 -3.91
C SER A 165 -10.77 -0.65 -3.64
N THR A 166 -11.85 -0.89 -4.41
CA THR A 166 -13.15 -0.21 -4.25
C THR A 166 -14.28 -1.20 -3.97
N PRO A 167 -15.17 -0.97 -2.98
CA PRO A 167 -15.18 0.13 -2.00
C PRO A 167 -13.85 0.32 -1.24
N PRO A 168 -13.42 1.57 -0.95
CA PRO A 168 -12.19 1.82 -0.20
C PRO A 168 -12.17 1.12 1.16
N GLU A 169 -11.05 0.47 1.48
CA GLU A 169 -10.85 -0.29 2.73
C GLU A 169 -9.88 0.38 3.72
N LEU A 170 -9.09 1.35 3.22
CA LEU A 170 -8.14 2.12 4.02
C LEU A 170 -8.87 3.13 4.92
N LYS A 171 -8.43 3.24 6.18
CA LYS A 171 -8.98 4.17 7.17
C LYS A 171 -8.25 5.51 7.21
N ASN A 172 -6.93 5.48 7.06
CA ASN A 172 -6.03 6.64 7.16
C ASN A 172 -5.29 6.91 5.84
N GLY A 173 -5.25 5.93 4.93
CA GLY A 173 -4.66 6.05 3.61
C GLY A 173 -5.54 6.77 2.59
N ILE A 174 -5.01 6.91 1.38
CA ILE A 174 -5.69 7.59 0.26
C ILE A 174 -6.03 6.57 -0.81
N THR A 175 -7.30 6.48 -1.19
CA THR A 175 -7.74 5.69 -2.35
C THR A 175 -8.25 6.62 -3.44
N ILE A 176 -7.49 6.73 -4.53
CA ILE A 176 -7.91 7.42 -5.75
C ILE A 176 -8.64 6.40 -6.62
N ARG A 177 -9.95 6.56 -6.79
CA ARG A 177 -10.79 5.52 -7.40
C ARG A 177 -10.52 5.38 -8.89
N GLY A 178 -10.40 4.13 -9.34
CA GLY A 178 -10.43 3.74 -10.75
C GLY A 178 -11.81 3.22 -11.15
N ARG A 179 -11.99 2.84 -12.42
CA ARG A 179 -13.26 2.28 -12.93
C ARG A 179 -13.46 0.81 -12.50
N TRP A 180 -13.41 0.53 -11.19
CA TRP A 180 -13.54 -0.80 -10.60
C TRP A 180 -14.80 -0.91 -9.76
N GLY A 181 -15.46 -2.08 -9.80
CA GLY A 181 -16.56 -2.42 -8.89
C GLY A 181 -17.80 -1.51 -8.97
N ARG A 182 -17.98 -0.74 -10.05
CA ARG A 182 -19.09 0.25 -10.24
C ARG A 182 -19.05 1.46 -9.28
N TRP A 183 -17.90 1.78 -8.69
CA TRP A 183 -17.75 2.87 -7.70
C TRP A 183 -17.43 4.26 -8.27
N GLY A 184 -17.45 4.42 -9.59
CA GLY A 184 -16.99 5.63 -10.28
C GLY A 184 -15.46 5.73 -10.33
N ALA A 185 -14.94 6.70 -11.08
CA ALA A 185 -13.50 6.93 -11.21
C ALA A 185 -13.17 8.39 -10.87
N ASP A 186 -12.17 8.61 -10.01
CA ASP A 186 -11.54 9.91 -9.79
C ASP A 186 -10.37 10.13 -10.77
N PHE A 187 -9.79 9.02 -11.24
CA PHE A 187 -8.73 8.98 -12.23
C PHE A 187 -9.22 8.29 -13.50
N HIS A 188 -9.46 9.06 -14.55
CA HIS A 188 -9.86 8.56 -15.85
C HIS A 188 -8.67 7.98 -16.62
N SER A 189 -8.94 7.04 -17.51
CA SER A 189 -7.94 6.44 -18.39
C SER A 189 -7.19 7.51 -19.16
N VAL A 190 -5.87 7.38 -19.13
CA VAL A 190 -4.93 8.17 -19.92
C VAL A 190 -4.65 7.40 -21.19
N ASN A 191 -5.04 7.98 -22.33
CA ASN A 191 -4.73 7.41 -23.64
C ASN A 191 -3.57 8.20 -24.23
N PHE A 192 -2.49 7.51 -24.58
CA PHE A 192 -1.39 8.09 -25.33
C PHE A 192 -1.66 7.91 -26.82
N GLN A 193 -1.43 8.97 -27.57
CA GLN A 193 -1.59 8.99 -29.02
C GLN A 193 -0.40 9.73 -29.60
N ASP A 194 0.20 9.17 -30.65
CA ASP A 194 1.21 9.88 -31.43
C ASP A 194 0.54 11.08 -32.13
N ASP A 195 1.21 12.23 -32.17
CA ASP A 195 0.72 13.42 -32.86
C ASP A 195 0.42 13.19 -34.36
N ALA A 196 1.16 12.27 -34.98
CA ALA A 196 0.97 11.90 -36.38
C ALA A 196 -0.29 11.05 -36.60
N GLU A 197 -0.74 10.32 -35.57
CA GLU A 197 -1.88 9.41 -35.68
C GLU A 197 -3.15 10.10 -35.17
N LYS A 198 -4.17 10.31 -36.01
CA LYS A 198 -5.40 11.06 -35.63
C LYS A 198 -6.60 10.18 -35.28
N THR A 199 -6.39 8.87 -35.12
CA THR A 199 -7.44 7.85 -34.92
C THR A 199 -8.42 8.19 -33.79
N PHE A 200 -7.95 8.76 -32.67
CA PHE A 200 -8.78 9.13 -31.52
C PHE A 200 -9.18 10.62 -31.45
N ALA A 201 -9.00 11.40 -32.51
CA ALA A 201 -9.38 12.83 -32.54
C ALA A 201 -10.87 13.09 -32.26
N LYS A 202 -11.72 12.06 -32.42
CA LYS A 202 -13.18 12.09 -32.19
C LYS A 202 -13.62 11.46 -30.87
N VAL A 203 -12.70 10.99 -30.01
CA VAL A 203 -13.09 10.41 -28.71
C VAL A 203 -13.55 11.52 -27.77
N ASP A 204 -14.63 11.25 -27.04
CA ASP A 204 -15.14 12.13 -26.00
C ASP A 204 -14.06 12.42 -24.95
N LYS A 205 -13.56 13.66 -24.98
CA LYS A 205 -12.50 14.17 -24.09
C LYS A 205 -12.93 14.24 -22.63
N ALA A 206 -14.22 14.13 -22.34
CA ALA A 206 -14.74 14.00 -20.97
C ALA A 206 -14.57 12.58 -20.42
N ALA A 207 -14.52 11.55 -21.28
CA ALA A 207 -14.40 10.15 -20.89
C ALA A 207 -12.94 9.66 -20.79
N ALA A 208 -12.02 10.26 -21.56
CA ALA A 208 -10.59 9.95 -21.54
C ALA A 208 -9.75 11.20 -21.77
N LYS A 209 -8.68 11.39 -20.97
CA LYS A 209 -7.69 12.44 -21.22
C LYS A 209 -6.67 11.92 -22.22
N LEU A 210 -6.60 12.54 -23.40
CA LEU A 210 -5.59 12.28 -24.43
C LEU A 210 -4.32 13.06 -24.09
N PHE A 211 -3.18 12.36 -24.05
CA PHE A 211 -1.87 12.97 -23.87
C PHE A 211 -1.03 12.71 -25.11
N PHE A 212 -0.54 13.81 -25.69
CA PHE A 212 0.18 13.86 -26.95
C PHE A 212 1.71 13.80 -26.75
N THR A 213 2.20 14.02 -25.52
CA THR A 213 3.62 14.12 -25.20
C THR A 213 4.30 12.77 -24.94
N GLY A 214 3.91 11.73 -25.69
CA GLY A 214 4.57 10.42 -25.65
C GLY A 214 5.81 10.38 -26.56
N PRO A 215 6.80 9.49 -26.30
CA PRO A 215 7.81 9.20 -27.31
C PRO A 215 7.13 8.67 -28.59
N GLN A 216 7.69 9.00 -29.75
CA GLN A 216 7.24 8.48 -31.04
C GLN A 216 7.31 6.95 -31.02
N LEU A 217 6.18 6.27 -31.27
CA LEU A 217 6.02 4.81 -31.14
C LEU A 217 6.57 4.04 -32.34
#